data_AF-A0A015JWD2-F1
#
_entry.id   AF-A0A015JWD2-F1
#
_cell.length_a   1.000
_cell.length_b   1.000
_cell.length_c   1.000
_cell.angle_alpha   90.00
_cell.angle_beta   90.00
_cell.angle_gamma   90.00
#
_symmetry.space_group_name_H-M   'P 1'
#
loop_
_entity.id
_entity.type
_entity.pdbx_description
1 polymer ?
#
loop_
_entity_poly.entity_id
_entity_poly.type
_entity_poly.pdbx_seq_one_letter_code
_entity_poly.pdbx_strand_id
1 'polypeptide(L)'
;MSKKVIALLQGFFHAGNADKSDRYSANDMLSELIHMANSKELDPEIIPKIETIENWISRYSAACKREMAAIALERQVQNQP
;
A
#
# COMPACT_ATOMS: atom_id res chain seq x y z
N MET A 1 -6.68 -1.35 11.68
CA MET A 1 -5.64 -2.30 11.24
C MET A 1 -4.40 -2.13 12.11
N SER A 2 -3.71 -3.23 12.42
CA SER A 2 -2.48 -3.19 13.20
C SER A 2 -1.34 -2.51 12.42
N LYS A 3 -0.36 -1.95 13.12
CA LYS A 3 0.82 -1.33 12.49
C LYS A 3 1.58 -2.32 11.61
N LYS A 4 1.67 -3.59 12.03
CA LYS A 4 2.32 -4.67 11.27
C LYS A 4 1.64 -4.92 9.93
N VAL A 5 0.30 -5.03 9.91
CA VAL A 5 -0.46 -5.22 8.66
C VAL A 5 -0.30 -4.01 7.75
N ILE A 6 -0.35 -2.79 8.29
CA ILE A 6 -0.14 -1.57 7.49
C ILE A 6 1.24 -1.58 6.80
N ALA A 7 2.30 -1.93 7.54
CA ALA A 7 3.65 -2.00 6.98
C ALA A 7 3.78 -3.05 5.86
N LEU A 8 3.12 -4.20 6.00
CA LEU A 8 3.08 -5.24 4.96
C LEU A 8 2.34 -4.76 3.71
N LEU A 9 1.16 -4.17 3.87
CA LEU A 9 0.38 -3.62 2.76
C LEU A 9 1.16 -2.52 2.01
N GLN A 10 1.93 -1.69 2.74
CA GLN A 10 2.85 -0.74 2.13
C GLN A 10 3.94 -1.43 1.33
N GLY A 11 4.59 -2.47 1.88
CA GLY A 11 5.59 -3.26 1.16
C GLY A 11 5.07 -3.82 -0.18
N PHE A 12 3.90 -4.47 -0.15
CA PHE A 12 3.25 -5.00 -1.35
C PHE A 12 2.90 -3.91 -2.37
N PHE A 13 2.40 -2.76 -1.90
CA PHE A 13 2.08 -1.64 -2.78
C PHE A 13 3.31 -1.06 -3.47
N HIS A 14 4.46 -0.97 -2.77
CA HIS A 14 5.69 -0.44 -3.36
C HIS A 14 6.35 -1.42 -4.34
N ALA A 15 6.22 -2.74 -4.14
CA ALA A 15 6.70 -3.73 -5.11
C ALA A 15 6.08 -3.49 -6.51
N GLY A 16 4.77 -3.28 -6.56
CA GLY A 16 4.04 -2.94 -7.79
C GLY A 16 4.38 -1.58 -8.42
N ASN A 17 4.98 -0.66 -7.65
CA ASN A 17 5.47 0.61 -8.17
C ASN A 17 6.88 0.46 -8.79
N ALA A 18 7.67 -0.52 -8.34
CA ALA A 18 8.99 -0.82 -8.90
C ALA A 18 8.87 -1.62 -10.20
N ASP A 19 7.99 -2.61 -10.25
CA ASP A 19 7.62 -3.34 -11.46
C ASP A 19 6.09 -3.45 -11.57
N LYS A 20 5.52 -2.99 -12.68
CA LYS A 20 4.07 -3.06 -12.93
C LYS A 20 3.57 -4.50 -13.02
N SER A 21 4.45 -5.44 -13.34
CA SER A 21 4.17 -6.88 -13.40
C SER A 21 3.98 -7.47 -11.99
N ASP A 22 4.56 -6.84 -10.96
CA ASP A 22 4.43 -7.20 -9.55
C ASP A 22 3.33 -6.37 -8.85
N ARG A 23 2.37 -5.84 -9.60
CA ARG A 23 1.29 -5.04 -9.01
C ARG A 23 0.29 -5.93 -8.27
N TYR A 24 0.38 -5.88 -6.95
CA TYR A 24 -0.59 -6.53 -6.06
C TYR A 24 -1.98 -5.90 -6.16
N SER A 25 -2.98 -6.70 -6.49
CA SER A 25 -4.39 -6.41 -6.23
C SER A 25 -4.72 -6.61 -4.75
N ALA A 26 -5.91 -6.19 -4.33
CA ALA A 26 -6.37 -6.44 -2.95
C ALA A 26 -6.44 -7.95 -2.64
N ASN A 27 -6.80 -8.78 -3.62
CA ASN A 27 -6.85 -10.24 -3.47
C ASN A 27 -5.45 -10.83 -3.31
N ASP A 28 -4.46 -10.32 -4.05
CA ASP A 28 -3.08 -10.78 -3.93
C ASP A 28 -2.53 -10.44 -2.54
N MET A 29 -2.77 -9.21 -2.06
CA MET A 29 -2.37 -8.80 -0.71
C MET A 29 -3.04 -9.66 0.36
N LEU A 30 -4.34 -9.96 0.22
CA LEU A 30 -5.04 -10.83 1.16
C LEU A 30 -4.47 -12.25 1.15
N SER A 31 -4.17 -12.78 -0.04
CA SER A 31 -3.61 -14.12 -0.22
C SER A 31 -2.24 -14.25 0.46
N GLU A 32 -1.37 -13.25 0.31
CA GLU A 32 -0.09 -13.22 1.01
C GLU A 32 -0.24 -13.11 2.53
N LEU A 33 -1.15 -12.27 3.04
CA LEU A 33 -1.40 -12.18 4.48
C LEU A 33 -1.89 -13.53 5.05
N ILE A 34 -2.73 -14.24 4.31
CA ILE A 34 -3.18 -15.60 4.68
C ILE A 34 -2.01 -16.59 4.63
N HIS A 35 -1.16 -16.52 3.61
CA HIS A 35 0.04 -17.35 3.52
C HIS A 35 0.97 -17.14 4.72
N MET A 36 1.22 -15.89 5.10
CA MET A 36 2.01 -15.55 6.29
C MET A 36 1.39 -16.06 7.59
N ALA A 37 0.05 -16.03 7.73
CA ALA A 37 -0.61 -16.59 8.90
C ALA A 37 -0.51 -18.12 8.96
N ASN A 38 -0.62 -18.80 7.81
CA ASN A 38 -0.40 -20.24 7.73
C ASN A 38 1.04 -20.62 8.10
N SER A 39 2.01 -19.78 7.75
CA SER A 39 3.42 -19.90 8.14
C SER A 39 3.72 -19.45 9.58
N LYS A 40 2.70 -19.06 10.36
CA LYS A 40 2.81 -18.54 11.74
C LYS A 40 3.62 -17.25 11.88
N GLU A 41 3.83 -16.52 10.78
CA GLU A 41 4.51 -15.23 10.76
C GLU A 41 3.56 -14.07 11.08
N LEU A 42 2.27 -14.28 10.88
CA LEU A 42 1.21 -13.31 11.15
C LEU A 42 0.11 -13.96 11.99
N ASP A 43 -0.46 -13.19 12.91
CA ASP A 43 -1.63 -13.64 13.65
C ASP A 43 -2.87 -13.60 12.71
N PRO A 44 -3.62 -14.70 12.54
CA PRO A 44 -4.80 -14.71 11.68
C PRO A 44 -5.88 -13.73 12.16
N GLU A 45 -5.96 -13.41 13.45
CA GLU A 45 -6.99 -12.51 13.99
C GLU A 45 -6.80 -11.05 13.56
N ILE A 46 -5.57 -10.67 13.16
CA ILE A 46 -5.27 -9.31 12.72
C ILE A 46 -5.40 -9.13 11.21
N ILE A 47 -5.72 -10.19 10.45
CA ILE A 47 -5.92 -10.12 8.99
C ILE A 47 -7.19 -9.31 8.70
N PRO A 48 -7.09 -8.21 7.92
CA PRO A 48 -8.24 -7.41 7.56
C PRO A 48 -9.08 -8.11 6.48
N LYS A 49 -10.37 -7.76 6.41
CA LYS A 49 -11.24 -8.16 5.30
C LYS A 49 -10.79 -7.53 3.99
N ILE A 50 -11.12 -8.17 2.87
CA ILE A 50 -10.81 -7.68 1.52
C ILE A 50 -11.27 -6.22 1.29
N GLU A 51 -12.49 -5.87 1.70
CA GLU A 51 -13.04 -4.50 1.58
C GLU A 51 -12.20 -3.47 2.36
N THR A 52 -11.59 -3.87 3.47
CA THR A 52 -10.72 -3.00 4.25
C THR A 52 -9.39 -2.75 3.51
N ILE A 53 -8.87 -3.77 2.83
CA ILE A 53 -7.67 -3.67 1.98
C ILE A 53 -7.96 -2.77 0.78
N GLU A 54 -9.08 -2.97 0.08
CA GLU A 54 -9.48 -2.13 -1.08
C GLU A 54 -9.63 -0.65 -0.70
N ASN A 55 -10.32 -0.38 0.41
CA ASN A 55 -10.47 0.96 0.96
C ASN A 55 -9.11 1.57 1.35
N TRP A 56 -8.21 0.77 1.91
CA TRP A 56 -6.87 1.21 2.26
C TRP A 56 -6.04 1.55 1.02
N ILE A 57 -6.03 0.70 -0.01
CA ILE A 57 -5.34 0.95 -1.28
C ILE A 57 -5.84 2.26 -1.90
N SER A 58 -7.17 2.45 -1.94
CA SER A 58 -7.77 3.67 -2.50
C SER A 58 -7.31 4.93 -1.77
N ARG A 59 -7.34 4.91 -0.43
CA ARG A 59 -6.89 6.04 0.41
C ARG A 59 -5.40 6.30 0.29
N TYR A 60 -4.58 5.24 0.29
CA TYR A 60 -3.12 5.33 0.20
C TYR A 60 -2.68 5.85 -1.17
N SER A 61 -3.28 5.35 -2.25
CA SER A 61 -3.05 5.85 -3.61
C SER A 61 -3.40 7.33 -3.74
N ALA A 62 -4.54 7.76 -3.18
CA ALA A 62 -4.94 9.17 -3.19
C ALA A 62 -4.00 10.07 -2.36
N ALA A 63 -3.46 9.56 -1.25
CA ALA A 63 -2.46 10.28 -0.46
C ALA A 63 -1.15 10.45 -1.25
N CYS A 64 -0.64 9.38 -1.86
CA CYS A 64 0.57 9.42 -2.68
C CYS A 64 0.44 10.42 -3.86
N LYS A 65 -0.71 10.43 -4.55
CA LYS A 65 -0.97 11.42 -5.63
C LYS A 65 -0.95 12.86 -5.13
N ARG A 66 -1.53 13.14 -3.95
CA ARG A 66 -1.54 14.48 -3.36
C ARG A 66 -0.12 14.93 -2.97
N GLU A 67 0.67 14.03 -2.40
CA GLU A 67 2.06 14.31 -2.04
C GLU A 67 2.91 14.62 -3.28
N MET A 68 2.79 13.80 -4.34
CA MET A 68 3.50 14.06 -5.60
C MET A 68 3.07 15.39 -6.24
N ALA A 69 1.78 15.74 -6.17
CA ALA A 69 1.29 17.03 -6.66
C ALA A 69 1.86 18.21 -5.85
N ALA A 70 1.96 18.08 -4.53
CA ALA A 70 2.58 19.09 -3.67
C ALA A 70 4.07 19.30 -4.01
N ILE A 71 4.84 18.21 -4.13
CA ILE A 71 6.25 18.25 -4.53
C ILE A 71 6.42 18.89 -5.92
N ALA A 72 5.54 18.56 -6.87
CA ALA A 72 5.59 19.15 -8.20
C ALA A 72 5.31 20.66 -8.18
N LEU A 73 4.40 21.12 -7.33
CA LEU A 73 4.10 22.55 -7.16
C LEU A 73 5.27 23.30 -6.52
N GLU A 74 5.86 22.76 -5.46
CA GLU A 74 7.04 23.35 -4.79
C GLU A 74 8.23 23.51 -5.75
N ARG A 75 8.46 22.50 -6.60
CA ARG A 75 9.49 22.56 -7.66
C ARG A 75 9.21 23.62 -8.72
N GLN A 76 7.95 23.94 -8.99
CA GLN A 76 7.60 25.01 -9.94
C GLN A 76 7.82 26.39 -9.33
N VAL A 77 7.54 26.56 -8.03
CA VAL A 77 7.77 27.81 -7.29
C VAL A 77 9.27 28.10 -7.14
N GLN A 78 10.11 27.08 -6.89
CA GLN A 78 11.57 27.26 -6.77
C GLN A 78 12.28 27.56 -8.10
N ASN A 79 11.66 27.25 -9.24
CA ASN A 79 12.25 27.44 -10.57
C ASN A 79 11.70 28.68 -11.31
N GLN A 80 11.00 29.59 -10.61
CA GLN A 80 10.60 30.89 -11.17
C GLN A 80 11.69 31.95 -10.87
N PRO A 81 12.09 32.76 -11.88
CA PRO A 81 13.16 33.76 -11.75
C PRO A 81 12.79 34.96 -10.87
#